data_AF-A4IKF7-F1
#
_entry.id   AF-A4IKF7-F1
#
_cell.length_a   1.000
_cell.length_b   1.000
_cell.length_c   1.000
_cell.angle_alpha   90.00
_cell.angle_beta   90.00
_cell.angle_gamma   90.00
#
_symmetry.space_group_name_H-M   'P 1'
#
loop_
_entity.id
_entity.type
_entity.pdbx_description
1 polymer ?
#
loop_
_entity_poly.entity_id
_entity_poly.type
_entity_poly.pdbx_seq_one_letter_code
_entity_poly.pdbx_strand_id
1 'polypeptide(L)'
;MSRRVYQIEIEKNYVPKDPAAAGVTNKELMLKGKSPYVVKDRKESKVELHKLIQKEPRGMVEIAESIHNKFSRELHGLVEDGNSFRNDSLLEKQCNNFRSNYWKMRANED
;
A
#
# COMPACT_ATOMS: atom_id res chain seq x y z
N MET A 1 19.43 -0.46 4.23
CA MET A 1 18.64 0.47 5.07
C MET A 1 17.22 -0.07 5.20
N SER A 2 16.69 -0.17 6.42
CA SER A 2 15.28 -0.54 6.64
C SER A 2 14.37 0.59 6.18
N ARG A 3 13.32 0.30 5.40
CA ARG A 3 12.30 1.27 5.01
C ARG A 3 11.25 1.30 6.11
N ARG A 4 11.11 2.43 6.82
CA ARG A 4 10.02 2.61 7.78
C ARG A 4 8.70 2.77 7.02
N VAL A 5 7.68 2.01 7.43
CA VAL A 5 6.30 2.20 6.99
C VAL A 5 5.45 2.56 8.20
N TYR A 6 4.72 3.67 8.12
CA TYR A 6 3.75 4.05 9.13
C TYR A 6 2.45 3.29 8.87
N GLN A 7 2.07 2.46 9.84
CA GLN A 7 0.97 1.50 9.71
C GLN A 7 -0.35 2.06 10.26
N ILE A 8 -1.45 1.53 9.74
CA ILE A 8 -2.79 1.67 10.28
C ILE A 8 -3.28 0.33 10.83
N GLU A 9 -4.33 0.36 11.63
CA GLU A 9 -5.01 -0.86 12.06
C GLU A 9 -5.69 -1.55 10.87
N ILE A 10 -5.51 -2.87 10.78
CA ILE A 10 -6.08 -3.71 9.73
C ILE A 10 -6.71 -4.93 10.40
N GLU A 11 -8.01 -5.12 10.19
CA GLU A 11 -8.71 -6.33 10.64
C GLU A 11 -8.31 -7.52 9.76
N LYS A 12 -7.44 -8.40 10.26
CA LYS A 12 -6.87 -9.53 9.52
C LYS A 12 -7.92 -10.56 9.06
N ASN A 13 -8.98 -10.75 9.84
CA ASN A 13 -10.03 -11.73 9.56
C ASN A 13 -11.17 -11.16 8.70
N TYR A 14 -11.14 -9.86 8.38
CA TYR A 14 -12.11 -9.24 7.49
C TYR A 14 -12.04 -9.88 6.11
N VAL A 15 -13.19 -10.22 5.54
CA VAL A 15 -13.34 -10.72 4.17
C VAL A 15 -13.87 -9.58 3.31
N PRO A 16 -13.05 -8.99 2.42
CA PRO A 16 -13.48 -7.88 1.58
C PRO A 16 -14.56 -8.30 0.58
N LYS A 17 -15.44 -7.35 0.25
CA LYS A 17 -16.53 -7.53 -0.71
C LYS A 17 -16.06 -7.36 -2.15
N ASP A 18 -14.94 -6.66 -2.37
CA ASP A 18 -14.32 -6.50 -3.68
C ASP A 18 -14.06 -7.88 -4.34
N PRO A 19 -14.59 -8.13 -5.56
CA PRO A 19 -14.31 -9.37 -6.30
C PRO A 19 -12.82 -9.66 -6.48
N ALA A 20 -11.96 -8.65 -6.53
CA ALA A 20 -10.50 -8.80 -6.62
C ALA A 20 -9.88 -9.43 -5.37
N ALA A 21 -10.58 -9.42 -4.23
CA ALA A 21 -10.20 -10.14 -3.03
C ALA A 21 -10.52 -11.64 -3.10
N ALA A 22 -11.32 -12.07 -4.09
CA ALA A 22 -11.66 -13.48 -4.31
C ALA A 22 -12.20 -14.21 -3.06
N GLY A 23 -12.93 -13.48 -2.20
CA GLY A 23 -13.58 -14.04 -1.01
C GLY A 23 -12.64 -14.53 0.10
N VAL A 24 -11.36 -14.17 0.06
CA VAL A 24 -10.40 -14.52 1.12
C VAL A 24 -10.22 -13.38 2.13
N THR A 25 -9.73 -13.71 3.32
CA THR A 25 -9.47 -12.74 4.39
C THR A 25 -8.31 -11.79 4.04
N ASN A 26 -8.25 -10.65 4.71
CA ASN A 26 -7.11 -9.73 4.65
C ASN A 26 -5.77 -10.42 4.94
N LYS A 27 -5.72 -11.34 5.92
CA LYS A 27 -4.51 -12.11 6.23
C LYS A 27 -4.06 -12.95 5.03
N GLU A 28 -4.98 -13.66 4.37
CA GLU A 28 -4.68 -14.48 3.20
C GLU A 28 -4.26 -13.65 1.98
N LEU A 29 -4.84 -12.46 1.80
CA LEU A 29 -4.38 -11.50 0.79
C LEU A 29 -2.93 -11.08 1.05
N MET A 30 -2.65 -10.67 2.29
CA MET A 30 -1.33 -10.20 2.69
C MET A 30 -0.26 -11.31 2.59
N LEU A 31 -0.58 -12.56 2.95
CA LEU A 31 0.30 -13.74 2.75
C LEU A 31 0.63 -13.97 1.27
N LYS A 32 -0.27 -13.58 0.36
CA LYS A 32 -0.04 -13.61 -1.11
C LYS A 32 0.68 -12.35 -1.61
N GLY A 33 1.11 -11.45 -0.73
CA GLY A 33 1.73 -10.16 -1.07
C GLY A 33 0.76 -9.12 -1.64
N LYS A 34 -0.55 -9.33 -1.45
CA LYS A 34 -1.60 -8.41 -1.90
C LYS A 34 -2.00 -7.46 -0.78
N SER A 35 -2.42 -6.26 -1.18
CA SER A 35 -2.95 -5.27 -0.24
C SER A 35 -4.22 -5.79 0.45
N PRO A 36 -4.37 -5.54 1.76
CA PRO A 36 -5.62 -5.75 2.49
C PRO A 36 -6.61 -4.60 2.20
N TYR A 37 -7.78 -4.67 2.84
CA TYR A 37 -8.82 -3.65 2.83
C TYR A 37 -9.13 -3.19 4.25
N VAL A 38 -9.62 -1.97 4.36
CA VAL A 38 -10.13 -1.37 5.61
C VAL A 38 -11.54 -0.87 5.38
N VAL A 39 -12.35 -0.88 6.44
CA VAL A 39 -13.70 -0.31 6.42
C VAL A 39 -13.70 0.93 7.30
N LYS A 40 -13.96 2.09 6.71
CA LYS A 40 -14.14 3.35 7.44
C LYS A 40 -15.45 3.98 7.01
N ASP A 41 -16.25 4.43 7.99
CA ASP A 41 -17.57 5.04 7.74
C ASP A 41 -18.48 4.17 6.86
N ARG A 42 -18.46 2.84 7.12
CA ARG A 42 -19.19 1.79 6.36
C ARG A 42 -18.77 1.67 4.88
N LYS A 43 -17.66 2.27 4.48
CA LYS A 43 -17.08 2.16 3.13
C LYS A 43 -15.81 1.33 3.17
N GLU A 44 -15.80 0.28 2.37
CA GLU A 44 -14.61 -0.53 2.11
C GLU A 44 -13.64 0.22 1.20
N SER A 45 -12.35 0.13 1.50
CA SER A 45 -11.30 0.73 0.68
C SER A 45 -10.04 -0.12 0.78
N LYS A 46 -9.36 -0.32 -0.35
CA LYS A 46 -8.07 -1.01 -0.37
C LYS A 46 -7.00 -0.18 0.36
N VAL A 47 -6.06 -0.85 1.01
CA VAL A 47 -4.91 -0.18 1.63
C VAL A 47 -3.77 -0.08 0.62
N GLU A 48 -3.22 1.11 0.48
CA GLU A 48 -2.11 1.42 -0.41
C GLU A 48 -0.88 1.88 0.36
N LEU A 49 0.30 1.70 -0.26
CA LEU A 49 1.56 2.22 0.25
C LEU A 49 1.91 3.52 -0.47
N HIS A 50 1.69 4.64 0.22
CA HIS A 50 2.03 5.97 -0.28
C HIS A 50 3.46 6.35 0.12
N LYS A 51 4.23 6.94 -0.81
CA LYS A 51 5.62 7.35 -0.57
C LYS A 51 5.65 8.78 -0.05
N LEU A 52 6.18 8.99 1.15
CA LEU A 52 6.13 10.29 1.83
C LEU A 52 6.78 11.44 1.05
N ILE A 53 7.85 11.16 0.29
CA ILE A 53 8.57 12.18 -0.51
C ILE A 53 8.74 11.80 -1.99
N GLN A 54 7.93 10.84 -2.47
CA GLN A 54 7.86 10.41 -3.88
C GLN A 54 9.19 9.93 -4.52
N LYS A 55 10.25 9.71 -3.72
CA LYS A 55 11.53 9.12 -4.12
C LYS A 55 11.63 7.66 -3.65
N GLU A 56 12.34 6.84 -4.42
CA GLU A 56 12.59 5.44 -4.11
C GLU A 56 14.11 5.21 -3.95
N PRO A 57 14.60 4.51 -2.91
CA PRO A 57 13.88 4.00 -1.74
C PRO A 57 13.67 5.06 -0.64
N ARG A 58 12.46 5.18 -0.09
CA ARG A 58 12.16 6.05 1.08
C ARG A 58 11.04 5.46 1.95
N GLY A 59 10.78 6.12 3.08
CA GLY A 59 9.68 5.77 3.98
C GLY A 59 8.30 5.93 3.34
N MET A 60 7.35 5.12 3.79
CA MET A 60 5.99 5.06 3.26
C MET A 60 4.95 5.13 4.39
N VAL A 61 3.70 5.31 4.01
CA VAL A 61 2.55 5.25 4.92
C VAL A 61 1.46 4.37 4.30
N GLU A 62 0.82 3.55 5.12
CA GLU A 62 -0.41 2.86 4.76
C GLU A 62 -1.56 3.88 4.71
N ILE A 63 -2.29 3.92 3.61
CA ILE A 63 -3.41 4.83 3.43
C ILE A 63 -4.56 4.13 2.73
N ALA A 64 -5.80 4.42 3.10
CA ALA A 64 -6.95 3.96 2.35
C ALA A 64 -6.97 4.61 0.97
N GLU A 65 -7.16 3.82 -0.09
CA GLU A 65 -7.25 4.26 -1.49
C GLU A 65 -8.26 5.42 -1.66
N SER A 66 -9.40 5.36 -0.97
CA SER A 66 -10.41 6.42 -1.01
C SER A 66 -9.88 7.77 -0.50
N ILE A 67 -9.01 7.76 0.51
CA ILE A 67 -8.35 8.97 1.03
C ILE A 67 -7.23 9.40 0.08
N HIS A 68 -6.44 8.45 -0.42
CA HIS A 68 -5.38 8.75 -1.38
C HIS A 68 -5.93 9.39 -2.65
N ASN A 69 -7.04 8.88 -3.18
CA ASN A 69 -7.73 9.43 -4.34
C ASN A 69 -8.32 10.82 -4.05
N LYS A 70 -8.95 10.99 -2.88
CA LYS A 70 -9.53 12.28 -2.46
C LYS A 70 -8.49 13.39 -2.36
N PHE A 71 -7.30 13.08 -1.83
CA PHE A 71 -6.23 14.05 -1.57
C PHE A 71 -5.03 13.86 -2.52
N SER A 72 -5.26 13.32 -3.71
CA SER A 72 -4.19 12.99 -4.65
C SER A 72 -3.34 14.23 -5.01
N ARG A 73 -3.98 15.40 -5.14
CA ARG A 73 -3.28 16.65 -5.47
C ARG A 73 -2.36 17.14 -4.36
N GLU A 74 -2.75 16.94 -3.11
CA GLU A 74 -1.98 17.33 -1.92
C GLU A 74 -0.87 16.32 -1.60
N LEU A 75 -1.08 15.05 -1.95
CA LEU A 75 -0.14 13.96 -1.68
C LEU A 75 0.94 13.83 -2.76
N HIS A 76 0.72 14.38 -3.96
CA HIS A 76 1.64 14.31 -5.11
C HIS A 76 2.23 15.66 -5.51
N GLY A 77 3.34 15.66 -6.27
CA GLY A 77 3.99 16.88 -6.78
C GLY A 77 5.32 17.27 -6.12
N LEU A 78 5.94 16.36 -5.36
CA LEU A 78 7.26 16.58 -4.74
C LEU A 78 8.42 16.19 -5.67
N VAL A 79 8.11 15.50 -6.77
CA VAL A 79 9.04 15.20 -7.87
C VAL A 79 8.46 15.80 -9.15
N GLU A 80 9.35 16.36 -9.97
CA GLU A 80 8.95 16.94 -11.26
C GLU A 80 8.45 15.85 -12.22
N ASP A 81 7.61 16.26 -13.17
CA ASP A 81 7.15 15.40 -14.24
C ASP A 81 8.34 14.82 -15.01
N GLY A 82 8.32 13.51 -15.26
CA GLY A 82 9.43 12.78 -15.89
C GLY A 82 10.51 12.25 -14.92
N ASN A 83 10.57 12.74 -13.68
CA ASN A 83 11.53 12.29 -12.66
C ASN A 83 10.96 11.20 -11.73
N SER A 84 9.87 10.55 -12.16
CA SER A 84 9.29 9.41 -11.45
C SER A 84 10.27 8.24 -11.40
N PHE A 85 10.46 7.64 -10.22
CA PHE A 85 11.26 6.41 -10.08
C PHE A 85 10.73 5.25 -10.93
N ARG A 86 9.46 5.32 -11.38
CA ARG A 86 8.87 4.32 -12.28
C ARG A 86 9.49 4.33 -13.68
N ASN A 87 10.19 5.40 -14.04
CA ASN A 87 10.90 5.49 -15.31
C ASN A 87 12.24 4.73 -15.28
N ASP A 88 12.68 4.30 -14.08
CA ASP A 88 13.84 3.44 -13.88
C ASP A 88 13.36 2.02 -13.55
N SER A 89 13.66 1.07 -14.45
CA SER A 89 13.19 -0.32 -14.33
C SER A 89 13.74 -1.04 -13.10
N LEU A 90 14.93 -0.67 -12.62
CA LEU A 90 15.52 -1.21 -11.41
C LEU A 90 14.77 -0.69 -10.18
N LEU A 91 14.52 0.62 -10.10
CA LEU A 91 13.79 1.22 -8.99
C LEU A 91 12.33 0.76 -8.95
N GLU A 92 11.67 0.63 -10.10
CA GLU A 92 10.31 0.08 -10.18
C GLU A 92 10.26 -1.35 -9.66
N LYS A 93 11.17 -2.22 -10.11
CA LYS A 93 11.26 -3.61 -9.66
C LYS A 93 11.53 -3.69 -8.15
N GLN A 94 12.41 -2.84 -7.62
CA GLN A 94 12.68 -2.76 -6.19
C GLN A 94 11.42 -2.35 -5.39
N CYS A 95 10.68 -1.34 -5.86
CA CYS A 95 9.44 -0.90 -5.22
C CYS A 95 8.38 -2.01 -5.23
N ASN A 96 8.23 -2.74 -6.33
CA ASN A 96 7.26 -3.83 -6.45
C ASN A 96 7.62 -5.02 -5.55
N ASN A 97 8.90 -5.39 -5.49
CA ASN A 97 9.38 -6.41 -4.58
C ASN A 97 9.18 -6.03 -3.12
N PHE A 98 9.49 -4.77 -2.76
CA PHE A 98 9.24 -4.26 -1.43
C PHE A 98 7.77 -4.34 -1.06
N ARG A 99 6.86 -3.85 -1.92
CA ARG A 99 5.41 -3.88 -1.67
C ARG A 99 4.89 -5.29 -1.41
N SER A 100 5.28 -6.26 -2.24
CA SER A 100 4.87 -7.66 -2.07
C SER A 100 5.39 -8.25 -0.76
N ASN A 101 6.67 -8.06 -0.46
CA ASN A 101 7.29 -8.59 0.76
C ASN A 101 6.78 -7.89 2.02
N TYR A 102 6.49 -6.59 1.93
CA TYR A 102 5.91 -5.82 3.02
C TYR A 102 4.57 -6.42 3.47
N TRP A 103 3.65 -6.67 2.53
CA TRP A 103 2.37 -7.27 2.89
C TRP A 103 2.52 -8.67 3.49
N LYS A 104 3.43 -9.49 2.96
CA LYS A 104 3.72 -10.81 3.54
C LYS A 104 4.22 -10.72 4.99
N MET A 105 5.06 -9.72 5.30
CA MET A 105 5.50 -9.44 6.66
C MET A 105 4.34 -8.95 7.53
N ARG A 106 3.58 -7.94 7.06
CA ARG A 106 2.39 -7.37 7.73
C ARG A 106 1.36 -8.43 8.13
N ALA A 107 1.23 -9.50 7.34
CA ALA A 107 0.33 -10.62 7.64
C ALA A 107 0.66 -11.38 8.94
N ASN A 108 1.94 -11.35 9.34
CA ASN A 108 2.51 -12.14 10.43
C ASN A 108 2.92 -11.30 11.64
N GLU A 109 2.90 -9.97 11.53
CA GLU A 109 2.93 -9.08 12.71
C GLU A 109 1.70 -9.32 13.57
N ASP A 110 1.74 -8.99 14.86
CA ASP A 110 0.61 -9.20 15.79
C ASP A 110 -0.51 -8.16 15.61
#